data_AF-M7TYV0-F1
#
_entry.id   AF-M7TYV0-F1
#
_cell.length_a   1.000
_cell.length_b   1.000
_cell.length_c   1.000
_cell.angle_alpha   90.00
_cell.angle_beta   90.00
_cell.angle_gamma   90.00
#
_symmetry.space_group_name_H-M   'P 1'
#
loop_
_entity.id
_entity.type
_entity.pdbx_description
1 polymer ?
#
loop_
_entity_poly.entity_id
_entity_poly.type
_entity_poly.pdbx_seq_one_letter_code
_entity_poly.pdbx_strand_id
1 'polypeptide(L)'
;MASSTSTLGLRAALPFLSTPHNQNHAPAYLAFHFLFAYGVLSSRTLKQWYGLDHNASPRYDLIQYGDAAVASGQITRSQLEMLRRTESASANAVEN
;
A
#
# COMPACT_ATOMS: atom_id res chain seq x y z
N MET A 1 -19.20 -1.75 27.74
CA MET A 1 -18.92 -1.90 26.30
C MET A 1 -18.84 -0.49 25.72
N ALA A 2 -17.67 -0.05 25.24
CA ALA A 2 -17.50 1.30 24.68
C ALA A 2 -18.14 1.37 23.29
N SER A 3 -18.86 2.45 23.01
CA SER A 3 -19.54 2.65 21.72
C SER A 3 -18.52 3.02 20.64
N SER A 4 -18.68 2.50 19.41
CA SER A 4 -17.76 2.74 18.29
C SER A 4 -17.57 4.22 17.96
N THR A 5 -18.58 5.05 18.21
CA THR A 5 -18.52 6.51 18.04
C THR A 5 -17.61 7.20 19.06
N SER A 6 -17.47 6.65 20.27
CA SER A 6 -16.55 7.16 21.29
C SER A 6 -15.10 6.73 21.01
N THR A 7 -14.88 5.50 20.53
CA THR A 7 -13.54 5.00 20.17
C THR A 7 -12.95 5.64 18.91
N LEU A 8 -13.81 6.12 18.00
CA LEU A 8 -13.43 6.91 16.83
C LEU A 8 -13.38 8.43 17.13
N GLY A 9 -13.74 8.86 18.34
CA GLY A 9 -13.72 10.27 18.75
C GLY A 9 -14.80 11.16 18.10
N LEU A 10 -15.83 10.59 17.48
CA LEU A 10 -16.93 11.35 16.85
C LEU A 10 -17.85 12.06 17.86
N ARG A 11 -17.77 11.69 19.14
CA ARG A 11 -18.39 12.42 20.25
C ARG A 11 -17.35 12.72 21.31
N ALA A 12 -17.01 14.00 21.48
CA ALA A 12 -16.18 14.46 22.57
C ALA A 12 -16.98 14.36 23.89
N ALA A 13 -16.58 13.46 24.78
CA ALA A 13 -17.02 13.51 26.15
C ALA A 13 -16.34 14.72 26.83
N LEU A 14 -17.09 15.44 27.68
CA LEU A 14 -16.64 16.68 28.31
C LEU A 14 -15.24 16.49 28.94
N PRO A 15 -14.31 17.43 28.70
CA PRO A 15 -12.89 17.25 29.04
C PRO A 15 -12.63 17.11 30.55
N PHE A 16 -13.60 17.49 31.39
CA PHE A 16 -13.50 17.43 32.85
C PHE A 16 -14.13 16.19 33.49
N LEU A 17 -14.84 15.35 32.73
CA LEU A 17 -15.52 14.15 33.25
C LEU A 17 -14.99 12.85 32.65
N SER A 18 -14.03 12.93 31.73
CA SER A 18 -13.58 11.80 30.93
C SER A 18 -12.32 11.19 31.53
N THR A 19 -12.45 9.95 32.00
CA THR A 19 -11.33 9.08 32.38
C THR A 19 -10.25 9.04 31.29
N PRO A 20 -8.98 8.75 31.62
CA PRO A 20 -7.84 8.77 30.69
C PRO A 20 -7.91 7.70 29.57
N HIS A 21 -9.06 7.07 29.34
CA HIS A 21 -9.25 5.89 28.52
C HIS A 21 -10.22 6.06 27.33
N ASN A 22 -10.60 7.27 26.96
CA ASN A 22 -11.19 7.49 25.64
C ASN A 22 -10.06 7.62 24.60
N GLN A 23 -9.38 6.50 24.34
CA GLN A 23 -8.36 6.41 23.30
C GLN A 23 -9.04 6.52 21.93
N ASN A 24 -8.99 7.70 21.32
CA ASN A 24 -9.38 7.86 19.92
C ASN A 24 -8.36 7.12 19.04
N HIS A 25 -8.76 5.99 18.46
CA HIS A 25 -7.89 5.18 17.60
C HIS A 25 -7.93 5.60 16.13
N ALA A 26 -8.78 6.57 15.75
CA ALA A 26 -8.94 6.98 14.36
C ALA A 26 -7.62 7.40 13.69
N PRO A 27 -6.72 8.19 14.32
CA PRO A 27 -5.43 8.54 13.73
C PRO A 27 -4.53 7.32 13.47
N ALA A 28 -4.50 6.37 14.40
CA ALA A 28 -3.71 5.15 14.27
C ALA A 28 -4.23 4.27 13.12
N TYR A 29 -5.56 4.13 13.00
CA TYR A 29 -6.18 3.41 11.90
C TYR A 29 -5.91 4.08 10.54
N LEU A 30 -6.03 5.41 10.45
CA LEU A 30 -5.73 6.14 9.22
C LEU A 30 -4.26 5.98 8.81
N ALA A 31 -3.33 6.14 9.76
CA ALA A 31 -1.90 5.96 9.51
C ALA A 31 -1.59 4.53 9.06
N PHE A 32 -2.15 3.52 9.74
CA PHE A 32 -1.96 2.12 9.36
C PHE A 32 -2.46 1.85 7.94
N HIS A 33 -3.69 2.26 7.60
CA HIS A 33 -4.25 1.99 6.28
C HIS A 33 -3.47 2.71 5.18
N PHE A 34 -3.03 3.94 5.42
CA PHE A 34 -2.16 4.66 4.50
C PHE A 34 -0.85 3.90 4.26
N LEU A 35 -0.12 3.56 5.33
CA LEU A 35 1.15 2.86 5.23
C LEU A 35 1.00 1.46 4.61
N PHE A 36 -0.09 0.75 4.96
CA PHE A 36 -0.35 -0.58 4.43
C PHE A 36 -0.70 -0.54 2.95
N ALA A 37 -1.57 0.38 2.53
CA ALA A 37 -1.96 0.53 1.13
C ALA A 37 -0.77 0.94 0.24
N TYR A 38 -0.03 1.99 0.64
CA TYR A 38 1.04 2.55 -0.20
C TYR A 38 2.40 1.90 0.01
N GLY A 39 2.67 1.37 1.21
CA GLY A 39 3.95 0.76 1.56
C GLY A 39 3.99 -0.75 1.34
N VAL A 40 2.85 -1.46 1.48
CA VAL A 40 2.82 -2.93 1.33
C VAL A 40 2.08 -3.32 0.05
N LEU A 41 0.83 -2.87 -0.10
CA LEU A 41 -0.06 -3.31 -1.18
C LEU A 41 0.17 -2.62 -2.52
N SER A 42 1.07 -1.63 -2.59
CA SER A 42 1.33 -0.93 -3.84
C SER A 42 1.93 -1.86 -4.90
N SER A 43 1.63 -1.59 -6.16
CA SER A 43 2.28 -2.27 -7.30
C SER A 43 3.80 -2.05 -7.34
N ARG A 44 4.28 -1.00 -6.67
CA ARG A 44 5.70 -0.65 -6.58
C ARG A 44 6.48 -1.56 -5.62
N THR A 45 5.86 -2.00 -4.52
CA THR A 45 6.54 -2.82 -3.51
C THR A 45 7.06 -4.13 -4.09
N LEU A 46 6.28 -4.74 -4.98
CA LEU A 46 6.66 -5.96 -5.69
C LEU A 46 7.86 -5.71 -6.62
N LYS A 47 7.90 -4.59 -7.33
CA LYS A 47 9.05 -4.22 -8.18
C LYS A 47 10.32 -3.96 -7.37
N GLN A 48 10.18 -3.36 -6.20
CA GLN A 48 11.28 -3.18 -5.25
C GLN A 48 11.80 -4.52 -4.72
N TRP A 49 10.90 -5.45 -4.39
CA TRP A 49 11.27 -6.79 -3.92
C TRP A 49 12.13 -7.56 -4.93
N TYR A 50 11.80 -7.46 -6.22
CA TYR A 50 12.57 -8.11 -7.29
C TYR A 50 13.76 -7.27 -7.79
N GLY A 51 14.00 -6.07 -7.24
CA GLY A 51 15.09 -5.20 -7.65
C GLY A 51 14.93 -4.62 -9.06
N LEU A 52 13.69 -4.40 -9.50
CA LEU A 52 13.36 -3.87 -10.85
C LEU A 52 12.86 -2.42 -10.82
N ASP A 53 12.68 -1.83 -9.65
CA ASP A 53 12.27 -0.42 -9.49
C ASP A 53 13.47 0.50 -9.75
N HIS A 54 13.48 1.17 -10.89
CA HIS A 54 14.56 2.10 -11.28
C HIS A 54 14.22 3.55 -10.92
N ASN A 55 13.04 3.80 -10.34
CA ASN A 55 12.51 5.09 -9.87
C ASN A 55 12.46 6.23 -10.92
N ALA A 56 13.04 6.06 -12.11
CA ALA A 56 13.00 7.01 -13.22
C ALA A 56 11.66 6.96 -13.96
N SER A 57 11.09 5.76 -14.15
CA SER A 57 9.87 5.57 -14.92
C SER A 57 9.11 4.32 -14.47
N PRO A 58 8.35 4.37 -13.36
CA PRO A 58 7.75 3.19 -12.76
C PRO A 58 6.88 2.37 -13.70
N ARG A 59 6.22 3.02 -14.67
CA ARG A 59 5.36 2.39 -15.70
C ARG A 59 6.13 1.67 -16.81
N TYR A 60 7.39 2.07 -17.05
CA TYR A 60 8.21 1.53 -18.13
C TYR A 60 9.23 0.50 -17.65
N ASP A 61 9.44 0.39 -16.33
CA ASP A 61 10.46 -0.51 -15.76
C ASP A 61 10.26 -1.98 -16.19
N LEU A 62 9.02 -2.50 -16.20
CA LEU A 62 8.74 -3.87 -16.64
C LEU A 62 8.79 -4.06 -18.16
N ILE A 63 8.65 -2.99 -18.93
CA ILE A 63 8.72 -3.00 -20.39
C ILE A 63 10.19 -2.97 -20.83
N GLN A 64 11.00 -2.13 -20.17
CA GLN A 64 12.38 -1.88 -20.56
C GLN A 64 13.36 -2.87 -19.96
N TYR A 65 13.18 -3.27 -18.69
CA TYR A 65 14.13 -4.12 -17.97
C TYR A 65 13.60 -5.53 -17.70
N GLY A 66 12.29 -5.76 -17.83
CA GLY A 66 11.67 -7.04 -17.47
C GLY A 66 12.22 -8.23 -18.28
N ASP A 67 12.33 -8.09 -19.59
CA ASP A 67 12.85 -9.18 -20.44
C ASP A 67 14.36 -9.41 -20.21
N ALA A 68 15.13 -8.35 -19.92
CA ALA A 68 16.53 -8.45 -19.54
C ALA A 68 16.73 -9.16 -18.19
N ALA A 69 15.84 -8.90 -17.21
CA ALA A 69 15.87 -9.54 -15.90
C ALA A 69 15.49 -11.03 -15.95
N VAL A 70 14.68 -11.44 -16.93
CA VAL A 70 14.44 -12.86 -17.21
C VAL A 70 15.66 -13.50 -17.85
N ALA A 71 16.30 -12.82 -18.81
CA ALA A 71 17.49 -13.32 -19.49
C ALA A 71 18.70 -13.46 -18.54
N SER A 72 18.84 -12.55 -17.57
CA SER A 72 19.88 -12.63 -16.53
C SER A 72 19.58 -13.66 -15.44
N GLY A 73 18.38 -14.24 -15.42
CA GLY A 73 17.93 -15.18 -14.39
C GLY A 73 17.53 -14.53 -13.06
N GLN A 74 17.46 -13.20 -12.99
CA GLN A 74 17.03 -12.47 -11.79
C GLN A 74 15.57 -12.75 -11.42
N ILE A 75 14.71 -12.93 -12.43
CA ILE A 75 13.31 -13.33 -12.27
C ILE A 75 12.91 -14.39 -13.31
N THR A 76 11.85 -15.14 -13.03
CA THR A 76 11.27 -16.07 -14.00
C THR A 76 10.29 -15.37 -14.95
N ARG A 77 9.98 -16.01 -16.08
CA ARG A 77 8.94 -15.53 -17.01
C ARG A 77 7.58 -15.40 -16.32
N SER A 78 7.21 -16.37 -15.47
CA SER A 78 5.96 -16.34 -14.73
C SER A 78 5.90 -15.19 -13.72
N GLN A 79 7.03 -14.87 -13.06
CA GLN A 79 7.13 -13.71 -12.17
C GLN A 79 6.98 -12.40 -12.94
N LEU A 80 7.59 -12.27 -14.12
CA LEU A 80 7.41 -11.09 -14.97
C LEU A 80 5.95 -10.89 -15.38
N GLU A 81 5.26 -11.96 -15.78
CA GLU A 81 3.85 -11.89 -16.15
C GLU A 81 2.94 -11.52 -14.97
N MET A 82 3.21 -12.08 -13.79
CA MET A 82 2.52 -11.70 -12.56
C MET A 82 2.69 -10.20 -12.28
N LEU A 83 3.93 -9.69 -12.34
CA LEU A 83 4.23 -8.27 -12.11
C LEU A 83 3.49 -7.36 -13.10
N ARG A 84 3.46 -7.74 -14.39
CA ARG A 84 2.72 -6.98 -15.42
C ARG A 84 1.22 -6.93 -15.12
N ARG A 85 0.62 -8.06 -14.71
CA ARG A 85 -0.82 -8.10 -14.34
C ARG A 85 -1.12 -7.26 -13.11
N THR A 86 -0.29 -7.32 -12.07
CA THR A 86 -0.48 -6.51 -10.86
C THR A 86 -0.35 -5.02 -11.16
N GLU A 87 0.61 -4.63 -12.01
CA GLU A 87 0.75 -3.25 -12.46
C GLU A 87 -0.46 -2.77 -13.27
N SER A 88 -0.92 -3.56 -14.24
CA SER A 88 -2.14 -3.24 -15.00
C SER A 88 -3.37 -3.10 -14.09
N ALA A 89 -3.56 -4.02 -13.14
CA ALA A 89 -4.67 -3.96 -12.19
C ALA A 89 -4.61 -2.70 -11.31
N SER A 90 -3.42 -2.34 -10.84
CA SER A 90 -3.20 -1.12 -10.06
C SER A 90 -3.44 0.15 -10.88
N ALA A 91 -3.06 0.18 -12.16
CA ALA A 91 -3.33 1.32 -13.04
C ALA A 91 -4.83 1.48 -13.31
N ASN A 92 -5.52 0.38 -13.61
CA ASN A 92 -6.97 0.38 -13.86
C ASN A 92 -7.81 0.79 -12.63
N ALA A 93 -7.31 0.52 -11.43
CA ALA A 93 -7.96 0.93 -10.18
C ALA A 93 -7.81 2.43 -9.88
N VAL A 94 -6.83 3.10 -10.48
CA VAL A 94 -6.55 4.54 -10.27
C VAL A 94 -7.19 5.40 -11.37
N GLU A 95 -7.42 4.85 -12.56
CA GLU A 95 -7.99 5.57 -13.72
C GLU A 95 -9.53 5.46 -13.87
N ASN A 96 -10.23 4.76 -12.97
CA ASN A 96 -11.72 4.74 -12.88
C ASN A 96 -12.24 5.74 -11.83
#